data_AF-A0AA38G1L6-F1
#
_entry.id   AF-A0AA38G1L6-F1
#
_cell.length_a   1.000
_cell.length_b   1.000
_cell.length_c   1.000
_cell.angle_alpha   90.00
_cell.angle_beta   90.00
_cell.angle_gamma   90.00
#
_symmetry.space_group_name_H-M   'P 1'
#
loop_
_entity.id
_entity.type
_entity.pdbx_description
1 polymer ?
#
loop_
_entity_poly.entity_id
_entity_poly.type
_entity_poly.pdbx_seq_one_letter_code
_entity_poly.pdbx_strand_id
1 'polypeptide(L)'
;VIGGGIPIGGIVMIMEDIEAPHHLLLLRYFMAQGLVHRQPLFYASPLASPQAFLGTLPNVAEAKDSISITKGSPKHTEMGENLRIAWQYRKYFNENQSVENHRFQQPELASFSRTANSSSLSAGLAGTAYDFCSNFDLRKPMERSMLNASKVECISLQATSDLTAIKEKCSSFLSKFS
;
A
#
# COMPACT_ATOMS: atom_id res chain seq x y z
N VAL A 1 10.81 0.71 9.10
CA VAL A 1 11.51 1.76 8.33
C VAL A 1 11.18 3.18 8.80
N ILE A 2 9.93 3.60 9.12
CA ILE A 2 9.69 4.95 9.72
C ILE A 2 8.65 4.95 10.85
N GLY A 3 8.65 3.96 11.75
CA GLY A 3 7.90 4.03 13.02
C GLY A 3 6.38 4.32 12.94
N GLY A 4 5.72 4.08 11.81
CA GLY A 4 4.28 4.32 11.64
C GLY A 4 3.91 5.48 10.69
N GLY A 5 4.86 6.26 10.17
CA GLY A 5 4.57 7.30 9.17
C GLY A 5 5.57 8.45 9.16
N ILE A 6 5.20 9.53 8.46
CA ILE A 6 5.98 10.79 8.40
C ILE A 6 5.27 11.83 9.29
N PRO A 7 5.95 12.46 10.26
CA PRO A 7 5.34 13.50 11.08
C PRO A 7 4.97 14.74 10.26
N ILE A 8 3.86 15.39 10.61
CA ILE A 8 3.41 16.63 9.97
C ILE A 8 4.48 17.72 10.18
N GLY A 9 4.77 18.47 9.11
CA GLY A 9 5.84 19.49 9.10
C GLY A 9 7.24 18.93 8.90
N GLY A 10 7.41 17.60 8.84
CA GLY A 10 8.68 16.97 8.49
C GLY A 10 9.00 17.06 7.00
N ILE A 11 10.30 16.99 6.68
CA ILE A 11 10.82 16.89 5.31
C ILE A 11 11.43 15.50 5.14
N VAL A 12 11.10 14.84 4.04
CA VAL A 12 11.65 13.52 3.69
C VAL A 12 12.34 13.61 2.34
N MET A 13 13.60 13.19 2.29
CA MET A 13 14.40 13.07 1.08
C MET A 13 14.61 11.59 0.77
N ILE A 14 14.28 11.18 -0.46
CA ILE A 14 14.52 9.82 -0.95
C ILE A 14 15.69 9.88 -1.91
N MET A 15 16.76 9.17 -1.59
CA MET A 15 17.91 9.00 -2.47
C MET A 15 17.80 7.65 -3.17
N GLU A 16 18.25 7.60 -4.40
CA GLU A 16 18.19 6.42 -5.25
C GLU A 16 19.58 6.03 -5.72
N ASP A 17 19.82 4.72 -5.76
CA ASP A 17 20.98 4.12 -6.39
C ASP A 17 20.67 3.78 -7.87
N ILE A 18 21.70 3.81 -8.71
CA ILE A 18 21.63 3.55 -10.15
C ILE A 18 21.14 2.12 -10.42
N GLU A 19 21.45 1.17 -9.53
CA GLU A 19 21.08 -0.25 -9.71
C GLU A 19 19.63 -0.58 -9.31
N ALA A 20 18.95 0.29 -8.55
CA ALA A 20 17.62 -0.01 -8.00
C ALA A 20 16.66 1.19 -8.06
N PRO A 21 16.13 1.54 -9.25
CA PRO A 21 15.39 2.78 -9.40
C PRO A 21 13.91 2.71 -8.97
N HIS A 22 13.62 2.96 -7.69
CA HIS A 22 12.29 2.82 -7.09
C HIS A 22 11.77 4.06 -6.33
N HIS A 23 12.49 5.18 -6.28
CA HIS A 23 12.05 6.41 -5.59
C HIS A 23 10.71 6.93 -6.12
N LEU A 24 10.49 6.84 -7.43
CA LEU A 24 9.23 7.24 -8.05
C LEU A 24 8.07 6.32 -7.66
N LEU A 25 8.32 5.07 -7.30
CA LEU A 25 7.27 4.20 -6.77
C LEU A 25 6.80 4.71 -5.41
N LEU A 26 7.73 5.01 -4.50
CA LEU A 26 7.43 5.58 -3.19
C LEU A 26 6.69 6.92 -3.33
N LEU A 27 7.11 7.78 -4.26
CA LEU A 27 6.43 9.05 -4.54
C LEU A 27 4.98 8.84 -5.00
N ARG A 28 4.73 7.86 -5.88
CA ARG A 28 3.37 7.52 -6.32
C ARG A 28 2.50 7.06 -5.15
N TYR A 29 3.02 6.20 -4.27
CA TYR A 29 2.29 5.75 -3.08
C TYR A 29 1.94 6.92 -2.16
N PHE A 30 2.92 7.81 -1.89
CA PHE A 30 2.70 8.98 -1.05
C PHE A 30 1.60 9.90 -1.62
N MET A 31 1.66 10.20 -2.91
CA MET A 31 0.65 11.04 -3.57
C MET A 31 -0.71 10.35 -3.63
N ALA A 32 -0.77 9.06 -3.96
CA ALA A 32 -2.02 8.32 -4.02
C ALA A 32 -2.72 8.29 -2.64
N GLN A 33 -1.96 8.06 -1.55
CA GLN A 33 -2.51 8.12 -0.19
C GLN A 33 -3.08 9.49 0.15
N GLY A 34 -2.36 10.57 -0.20
CA GLY A 34 -2.85 11.93 -0.02
C GLY A 34 -4.18 12.16 -0.74
N LEU A 35 -4.30 11.70 -1.97
CA LEU A 35 -5.50 11.89 -2.79
C LEU A 35 -6.69 11.04 -2.33
N VAL A 36 -6.46 9.80 -1.86
CA VAL A 36 -7.50 8.98 -1.21
C VAL A 36 -8.06 9.70 0.01
N HIS A 37 -7.20 10.38 0.78
CA HIS A 37 -7.59 11.18 1.93
C HIS A 37 -8.08 12.60 1.57
N ARG A 38 -8.24 12.91 0.28
CA ARG A 38 -8.63 14.25 -0.22
C ARG A 38 -7.72 15.36 0.27
N GLN A 39 -6.45 15.06 0.50
CA GLN A 39 -5.45 16.06 0.85
C GLN A 39 -5.07 16.89 -0.38
N PRO A 40 -4.89 18.20 -0.22
CA PRO A 40 -4.32 19.04 -1.27
C PRO A 40 -2.95 18.55 -1.70
N LEU A 41 -2.67 18.55 -3.00
CA LEU A 41 -1.40 18.10 -3.55
C LEU A 41 -0.77 19.21 -4.41
N PHE A 42 0.43 19.63 -4.03
CA PHE A 42 1.28 20.46 -4.86
C PHE A 42 2.45 19.62 -5.37
N TYR A 43 2.55 19.44 -6.69
CA TYR A 43 3.58 18.62 -7.31
C TYR A 43 4.48 19.42 -8.25
N ALA A 44 5.73 19.59 -7.84
CA ALA A 44 6.78 20.11 -8.71
C ALA A 44 7.55 18.97 -9.36
N SER A 45 7.61 18.95 -10.69
CA SER A 45 8.24 17.89 -11.47
C SER A 45 9.40 18.42 -12.31
N PRO A 46 10.50 17.65 -12.45
CA PRO A 46 11.55 17.97 -13.42
C PRO A 46 11.11 17.69 -14.87
N LEU A 47 9.91 17.17 -15.10
CA LEU A 47 9.37 16.85 -16.42
C LEU A 47 8.56 18.01 -17.01
N ALA A 48 8.58 18.14 -18.33
CA ALA A 48 7.80 19.15 -19.06
C ALA A 48 6.28 19.03 -18.84
N SER A 49 5.76 17.80 -18.68
CA SER A 49 4.36 17.53 -18.40
C SER A 49 4.19 16.76 -17.07
N PRO A 50 4.11 17.46 -15.93
CA PRO A 50 3.91 16.84 -14.61
C PRO A 50 2.61 16.04 -14.51
N GLN A 51 1.58 16.44 -15.26
CA GLN A 51 0.25 15.79 -15.25
C GLN A 51 0.30 14.34 -15.75
N ALA A 52 1.20 14.03 -16.68
CA ALA A 52 1.38 12.66 -17.15
C ALA A 52 1.77 11.71 -16.00
N PHE A 53 2.56 12.19 -15.04
CA PHE A 53 2.95 11.40 -13.86
C PHE A 53 1.75 11.12 -12.95
N LEU A 54 0.85 12.09 -12.75
CA LEU A 54 -0.36 11.93 -11.94
C LEU A 54 -1.31 10.86 -12.50
N GLY A 55 -1.34 10.69 -13.83
CA GLY A 55 -2.08 9.60 -14.48
C GLY A 55 -1.52 8.20 -14.21
N THR A 56 -0.33 8.09 -13.61
CA THR A 56 0.32 6.81 -13.24
C THR A 56 0.19 6.46 -11.77
N LEU A 57 -0.52 7.28 -10.98
CA LEU A 57 -0.75 6.98 -9.57
C LEU A 57 -1.58 5.69 -9.44
N PRO A 58 -1.26 4.79 -8.52
CA PRO A 58 -1.98 3.53 -8.38
C PRO A 58 -3.33 3.73 -7.70
N ASN A 59 -4.30 2.89 -8.05
CA ASN A 59 -5.62 2.91 -7.42
C ASN A 59 -5.64 2.05 -6.15
N VAL A 60 -6.58 2.34 -5.25
CA VAL A 60 -6.80 1.52 -4.04
C VAL A 60 -7.12 0.09 -4.48
N ALA A 61 -6.45 -0.87 -3.87
CA ALA A 61 -6.78 -2.27 -4.02
C ALA A 61 -8.15 -2.51 -3.39
N GLU A 62 -9.09 -3.00 -4.18
CA GLU A 62 -10.36 -3.48 -3.66
C GLU A 62 -10.06 -4.49 -2.56
N ALA A 63 -10.63 -4.28 -1.37
CA ALA A 63 -10.62 -5.30 -0.35
C ALA A 63 -11.30 -6.51 -0.98
N LYS A 64 -10.54 -7.58 -1.22
CA LYS A 64 -11.16 -8.90 -1.36
C LYS A 64 -11.90 -9.08 -0.06
N ASP A 65 -13.23 -8.96 -0.10
CA ASP A 65 -14.11 -9.24 1.01
C ASP A 65 -13.54 -10.45 1.71
N SER A 66 -13.14 -10.25 2.97
CA SER A 66 -12.73 -11.33 3.82
C SER A 66 -13.87 -12.33 3.75
N ILE A 67 -13.61 -13.51 3.17
CA ILE A 67 -14.43 -14.69 3.39
C ILE A 67 -14.60 -14.72 4.89
N SER A 68 -15.80 -14.39 5.34
CA SER A 68 -16.17 -14.33 6.72
C SER A 68 -15.88 -15.71 7.27
N ILE A 69 -14.78 -15.83 8.04
CA ILE A 69 -14.59 -16.98 8.92
C ILE A 69 -15.60 -16.78 10.05
N THR A 70 -16.88 -16.96 9.72
CA THR A 70 -17.90 -17.29 10.70
C THR A 70 -17.54 -18.67 11.22
N LYS A 71 -17.11 -18.71 12.47
CA LYS A 71 -17.10 -19.92 13.29
C LYS A 71 -18.48 -20.58 13.18
N GLY A 72 -18.54 -21.70 12.46
CA GLY A 72 -19.76 -22.47 12.27
C GLY A 72 -19.39 -23.90 11.87
N SER A 73 -19.71 -24.84 12.76
CA SER A 73 -19.73 -26.29 12.58
C SER A 73 -20.18 -26.77 11.18
N PRO A 74 -19.77 -27.98 10.73
CA PRO A 74 -19.85 -28.41 9.35
C PRO A 74 -21.30 -28.69 8.96
N LYS A 75 -21.84 -27.90 8.01
CA LYS A 75 -22.98 -28.33 7.23
C LYS A 75 -22.53 -28.57 5.80
N HIS A 76 -22.63 -29.84 5.47
CA HIS A 76 -22.56 -30.45 4.16
C HIS A 76 -23.27 -29.60 3.10
N THR A 77 -22.68 -29.60 1.89
CA THR A 77 -23.32 -29.42 0.58
C THR A 77 -22.84 -28.18 -0.20
N GLU A 78 -22.33 -28.46 -1.40
CA GLU A 78 -22.11 -27.59 -2.56
C GLU A 78 -20.90 -26.62 -2.60
N MET A 79 -19.70 -27.13 -2.29
CA MET A 79 -18.44 -26.53 -2.77
C MET A 79 -17.62 -27.56 -3.59
N GLY A 80 -18.32 -28.37 -4.39
CA GLY A 80 -17.76 -29.56 -5.05
C GLY A 80 -17.09 -29.33 -6.41
N GLU A 81 -17.29 -28.19 -7.07
CA GLU A 81 -16.87 -28.07 -8.48
C GLU A 81 -15.54 -27.35 -8.72
N ASN A 82 -15.03 -26.55 -7.78
CA ASN A 82 -13.85 -25.69 -8.01
C ASN A 82 -12.54 -26.14 -7.34
N LEU A 83 -12.48 -27.34 -6.76
CA LEU A 83 -11.24 -27.90 -6.19
C LEU A 83 -10.89 -29.26 -6.80
N ARG A 84 -11.04 -29.39 -8.13
CA ARG A 84 -10.67 -30.61 -8.87
C ARG A 84 -9.19 -30.97 -8.79
N ILE A 85 -8.32 -30.01 -8.45
CA ILE A 85 -6.88 -30.27 -8.32
C ILE A 85 -6.54 -30.77 -6.90
N ALA A 86 -7.23 -30.26 -5.87
CA ALA A 86 -6.91 -30.57 -4.48
C ALA A 86 -7.26 -32.02 -4.08
N TRP A 87 -8.28 -32.65 -4.68
CA TRP A 87 -8.65 -34.03 -4.31
C TRP A 87 -7.61 -35.07 -4.75
N GLN A 88 -6.86 -34.80 -5.82
CA GLN A 88 -5.90 -35.76 -6.37
C GLN A 88 -4.67 -35.96 -5.46
N TYR A 89 -4.32 -34.97 -4.65
CA TYR A 89 -3.20 -35.06 -3.72
C TYR A 89 -3.52 -35.82 -2.42
N ARG A 90 -4.77 -36.28 -2.23
CA ARG A 90 -5.19 -37.07 -1.06
C ARG A 90 -4.36 -38.35 -0.88
N LYS A 91 -3.86 -38.93 -1.97
CA LYS A 91 -3.03 -40.15 -1.94
C LYS A 91 -1.69 -39.94 -1.21
N TYR A 92 -1.12 -38.73 -1.26
CA TYR A 92 0.20 -38.43 -0.69
C TYR A 92 0.13 -37.89 0.74
N PHE A 93 -1.06 -37.59 1.26
CA PHE A 93 -1.21 -37.00 2.59
C PHE A 93 -0.94 -38.02 3.72
N ASN A 94 -1.18 -39.31 3.47
CA ASN A 94 -0.97 -40.37 4.45
C ASN A 94 0.44 -41.00 4.39
N GLU A 95 1.20 -40.74 3.32
CA GLU A 95 2.50 -41.39 3.07
C GLU A 95 3.68 -40.60 3.66
N ASN A 96 3.49 -39.32 3.99
CA ASN A 96 4.52 -38.48 4.62
C ASN A 96 4.48 -38.47 6.16
N GLN A 97 3.43 -39.00 6.82
CA GLN A 97 3.36 -39.06 8.29
C GLN A 97 4.20 -40.21 8.91
N SER A 98 4.68 -41.15 8.10
CA SER A 98 5.45 -42.30 8.59
C SER A 98 6.98 -42.09 8.60
N VAL A 99 7.49 -40.97 8.08
CA VAL A 99 8.94 -40.74 7.93
C VAL A 99 9.51 -39.71 8.92
N GLU A 100 8.67 -38.91 9.58
CA GLU A 100 9.12 -37.82 10.48
C GLU A 100 8.94 -38.12 11.98
N ASN A 101 8.88 -39.41 12.37
CA ASN A 101 8.75 -39.81 13.79
C ASN A 101 10.02 -40.44 14.41
N HIS A 102 11.15 -40.44 13.70
CA HIS A 102 12.42 -40.91 14.27
C HIS A 102 13.60 -40.00 13.92
N ARG A 103 13.70 -38.84 14.59
CA ARG A 103 15.01 -38.30 14.99
C ARG A 103 14.91 -37.24 16.09
N PHE A 104 15.15 -37.74 17.31
CA PHE A 104 15.77 -37.07 18.46
C PHE A 104 15.13 -35.81 19.05
N GLN A 105 14.53 -36.03 20.22
CA GLN A 105 14.39 -35.09 21.34
C GLN A 105 15.74 -34.52 21.77
N GLN A 106 15.83 -33.19 21.94
CA GLN A 106 16.42 -32.53 23.13
C GLN A 106 16.02 -31.02 23.16
N PRO A 107 16.03 -30.37 24.35
CA PRO A 107 15.21 -29.19 24.65
C PRO A 107 15.96 -27.83 24.64
N GLU A 108 15.17 -26.76 24.44
CA GLU A 108 15.39 -25.32 24.66
C GLU A 108 16.62 -24.62 24.05
N LEU A 109 16.35 -23.62 23.19
CA LEU A 109 16.73 -22.21 23.41
C LEU A 109 15.96 -21.35 22.40
N ALA A 110 15.04 -20.54 22.92
CA ALA A 110 14.28 -19.57 22.14
C ALA A 110 15.23 -18.61 21.39
N SER A 111 15.19 -18.61 20.07
CA SER A 111 15.77 -17.54 19.25
C SER A 111 14.69 -16.94 18.36
N PHE A 112 14.64 -15.62 18.44
CA PHE A 112 13.61 -14.74 17.92
C PHE A 112 13.67 -14.69 16.39
N SER A 113 12.54 -14.89 15.72
CA SER A 113 12.27 -14.34 14.39
C SER A 113 10.77 -14.18 14.22
N ARG A 114 10.27 -13.01 14.65
CA ARG A 114 8.90 -12.58 14.42
C ARG A 114 8.79 -12.13 12.97
N THR A 115 8.05 -12.87 12.14
CA THR A 115 7.48 -12.32 10.92
C THR A 115 6.45 -11.26 11.34
N ALA A 116 6.77 -10.00 11.03
CA ALA A 116 5.88 -8.88 11.32
C ALA A 116 4.71 -8.90 10.33
N ASN A 117 3.64 -9.62 10.68
CA ASN A 117 2.33 -9.41 10.10
C ASN A 117 1.82 -8.06 10.61
N SER A 118 1.83 -7.03 9.77
CA SER A 118 1.33 -5.70 10.09
C SER A 118 -0.19 -5.57 10.08
N SER A 119 -0.94 -6.68 10.13
CA SER A 119 -2.40 -6.69 10.03
C SER A 119 -3.15 -6.69 11.37
N SER A 120 -2.48 -6.49 12.51
CA SER A 120 -3.16 -6.47 13.81
C SER A 120 -2.69 -5.33 14.72
N LEU A 121 -3.09 -4.10 14.39
CA LEU A 121 -3.15 -3.00 15.37
C LEU A 121 -4.55 -2.38 15.51
N SER A 122 -5.58 -2.94 14.85
CA SER A 122 -6.97 -2.45 14.97
C SER A 122 -7.89 -3.33 15.82
N ALA A 123 -7.41 -4.46 16.36
CA ALA A 123 -8.20 -5.33 17.24
C ALA A 123 -8.22 -4.78 18.69
N GLY A 124 -8.88 -3.65 18.92
CA GLY A 124 -9.03 -3.13 20.28
C GLY A 124 -9.88 -1.88 20.49
N LEU A 125 -10.17 -1.09 19.44
CA LEU A 125 -10.99 0.12 19.58
C LEU A 125 -12.10 0.08 18.54
N ALA A 126 -13.28 -0.38 18.98
CA ALA A 126 -14.54 -0.28 18.24
C ALA A 126 -15.04 1.18 18.20
N GLY A 127 -14.26 2.03 17.54
CA GLY A 127 -14.64 3.37 17.10
C GLY A 127 -14.11 3.53 15.69
N THR A 128 -15.02 3.77 14.74
CA THR A 128 -14.78 4.04 13.30
C THR A 128 -13.32 3.88 12.88
N ALA A 129 -12.96 2.70 12.36
CA ALA A 129 -11.60 2.44 11.89
C ALA A 129 -11.22 3.52 10.86
N TYR A 130 -10.43 4.51 11.28
CA TYR A 130 -9.83 5.46 10.37
C TYR A 130 -8.74 4.70 9.64
N ASP A 131 -8.96 4.43 8.36
CA ASP A 131 -7.95 3.82 7.50
C ASP A 131 -6.82 4.83 7.30
N PHE A 132 -5.77 4.74 8.11
CA PHE A 132 -4.61 5.63 8.00
C PHE A 132 -3.77 5.37 6.74
N CYS A 133 -3.83 4.15 6.22
CA CYS A 133 -3.06 3.72 5.05
C CYS A 133 -3.87 2.74 4.23
N SER A 134 -3.84 2.88 2.91
CA SER A 134 -4.56 2.04 1.97
C SER A 134 -3.60 1.08 1.28
N ASN A 135 -4.10 -0.10 0.90
CA ASN A 135 -3.40 -0.97 -0.03
C ASN A 135 -3.68 -0.47 -1.45
N PHE A 136 -2.67 -0.47 -2.33
CA PHE A 136 -2.81 -0.02 -3.72
C PHE A 136 -2.48 -1.14 -4.70
N ASP A 137 -3.27 -1.25 -5.78
CA ASP A 137 -2.98 -2.13 -6.92
C ASP A 137 -2.21 -1.34 -7.98
N LEU A 138 -0.90 -1.59 -8.07
CA LEU A 138 0.00 -0.92 -9.02
C LEU A 138 -0.35 -1.13 -10.49
N ARG A 139 -1.18 -2.14 -10.80
CA ARG A 139 -1.59 -2.45 -12.18
C ARG A 139 -2.79 -1.63 -12.62
N LYS A 140 -3.48 -0.99 -11.67
CA LYS A 140 -4.67 -0.18 -11.93
C LYS A 140 -4.32 1.29 -11.70
N PRO A 141 -4.28 2.14 -12.75
CA PRO A 141 -4.12 3.57 -12.55
C PRO A 141 -5.34 4.13 -11.83
N MET A 142 -5.12 5.15 -11.02
CA MET A 142 -6.13 5.86 -10.25
C MET A 142 -7.09 6.61 -11.17
N GLU A 143 -8.35 6.72 -10.74
CA GLU A 143 -9.39 7.35 -11.53
C GLU A 143 -9.18 8.86 -11.67
N ARG A 144 -9.45 9.39 -12.86
CA ARG A 144 -9.32 10.84 -13.14
C ARG A 144 -10.26 11.69 -12.30
N SER A 145 -11.42 11.15 -11.89
CA SER A 145 -12.36 11.87 -11.02
C SER A 145 -11.73 12.22 -9.66
N MET A 146 -10.88 11.35 -9.10
CA MET A 146 -10.16 11.61 -7.85
C MET A 146 -9.12 12.72 -7.98
N LEU A 147 -8.45 12.77 -9.13
CA LEU A 147 -7.50 13.85 -9.45
C LEU A 147 -8.20 15.20 -9.49
N ASN A 148 -9.42 15.24 -10.05
CA ASN A 148 -10.22 16.45 -10.17
C ASN A 148 -10.91 16.85 -8.85
N ALA A 149 -11.30 15.86 -8.04
CA ALA A 149 -11.96 16.08 -6.75
C ALA A 149 -11.00 16.67 -5.71
N SER A 150 -9.71 16.37 -5.84
CA SER A 150 -8.65 16.92 -4.99
C SER A 150 -8.13 18.21 -5.60
N LYS A 151 -7.80 19.21 -4.76
CA LYS A 151 -7.10 20.42 -5.23
C LYS A 151 -5.65 20.05 -5.56
N VAL A 152 -5.42 19.56 -6.77
CA VAL A 152 -4.10 19.20 -7.30
C VAL A 152 -3.57 20.33 -8.17
N GLU A 153 -2.40 20.84 -7.82
CA GLU A 153 -1.66 21.80 -8.62
C GLU A 153 -0.29 21.24 -8.98
N CYS A 154 0.10 21.37 -10.23
CA CYS A 154 1.40 20.90 -10.68
C CYS A 154 2.20 21.99 -11.38
N ILE A 155 3.51 21.95 -11.22
CA ILE A 155 4.44 22.85 -11.91
C ILE A 155 5.58 22.05 -12.53
N SER A 156 6.00 22.47 -13.73
CA SER A 156 7.22 21.98 -14.36
C SER A 156 8.39 22.86 -13.93
N LEU A 157 9.42 22.25 -13.36
CA LEU A 157 10.67 22.92 -13.00
C LEU A 157 11.48 23.35 -14.23
N GLN A 158 11.25 22.74 -15.40
CA GLN A 158 11.88 23.18 -16.65
C GLN A 158 11.29 24.52 -17.15
N ALA A 159 10.05 24.84 -16.76
CA ALA A 159 9.38 26.07 -17.15
C ALA A 159 9.76 27.26 -16.26
N THR A 160 10.53 27.04 -15.20
CA THR A 160 10.93 28.07 -14.23
C THR A 160 12.44 28.26 -14.26
N SER A 161 12.89 29.49 -14.50
CA SER A 161 14.32 29.84 -14.50
C SER A 161 14.88 30.17 -13.11
N ASP A 162 14.01 30.39 -12.11
CA ASP A 162 14.39 30.74 -10.74
C ASP A 162 13.33 30.23 -9.72
N LEU A 163 13.75 30.08 -8.46
CA LEU A 163 12.93 29.66 -7.32
C LEU A 163 11.82 30.65 -6.97
N THR A 164 11.92 31.92 -7.38
CA THR A 164 10.86 32.93 -7.14
C THR A 164 9.53 32.48 -7.73
N ALA A 165 9.53 31.94 -8.95
CA ALA A 165 8.32 31.44 -9.60
C ALA A 165 7.69 30.27 -8.82
N ILE A 166 8.51 29.37 -8.25
CA ILE A 166 8.04 28.26 -7.44
C ILE A 166 7.41 28.78 -6.13
N LYS A 167 8.08 29.74 -5.48
CA LYS A 167 7.59 30.37 -4.24
C LYS A 167 6.25 31.06 -4.44
N GLU A 168 6.08 31.78 -5.55
CA GLU A 168 4.81 32.42 -5.90
C GLU A 168 3.70 31.39 -6.11
N LYS A 169 3.98 30.30 -6.84
CA LYS A 169 3.02 29.20 -7.04
C LYS A 169 2.65 28.52 -5.73
N CYS A 170 3.61 28.25 -4.85
CA CYS A 170 3.33 27.72 -3.51
C CYS A 170 2.44 28.69 -2.70
N SER A 171 2.74 29.99 -2.74
CA SER A 171 1.96 31.01 -2.02
C SER A 171 0.52 31.09 -2.55
N SER A 172 0.35 31.06 -3.87
CA SER A 172 -0.95 31.03 -4.53
C SER A 172 -1.72 29.74 -4.28
N PHE A 173 -1.03 28.61 -4.11
CA PHE A 173 -1.66 27.35 -3.74
C PHE A 173 -2.15 27.39 -2.29
N LEU A 174 -1.32 27.88 -1.37
CA LEU A 174 -1.64 27.96 0.06
C LEU A 174 -2.78 28.93 0.37
N SER A 175 -2.91 30.04 -0.37
CA SER A 175 -4.00 31.00 -0.18
C SER A 175 -5.40 30.42 -0.47
N LYS A 176 -5.48 29.26 -1.14
CA LYS A 176 -6.75 28.53 -1.38
C LYS A 176 -7.26 27.81 -0.12
N PHE A 177 -6.51 27.85 0.98
CA PHE A 177 -6.77 27.15 2.25
C PHE A 177 -6.75 28.08 3.47
N SER A 178 -6.48 29.37 3.30
CA SER A 178 -6.56 30.39 4.37
C SER A 178 -7.94 31.03 4.45
#